data_AF-A0A2T1EEI2-F1
#
_entry.id   AF-A0A2T1EEI2-F1
#
_cell.length_a   1.000
_cell.length_b   1.000
_cell.length_c   1.000
_cell.angle_alpha   90.00
_cell.angle_beta   90.00
_cell.angle_gamma   90.00
#
_symmetry.space_group_name_H-M   'P 1'
#
loop_
_entity.id
_entity.type
_entity.pdbx_description
1 polymer ?
#
loop_
_entity_poly.entity_id
_entity_poly.type
_entity_poly.pdbx_seq_one_letter_code
_entity_poly.pdbx_strand_id
1 'polypeptide(L)'
;MAKLKDSTVKIIFDLQRQLLERIDEATATEVVIFERFGENEETIPELEQLQTVRERATTSYSRLHTLLLRVYESQPLATSAILKLLENSIEQAEATNAAAKASVQDTKRNWNVS
;
A
#
# COMPACT_ATOMS: atom_id res chain seq x y z
N MET A 1 -24.76 14.80 -12.23
CA MET A 1 -24.22 13.50 -11.73
C MET A 1 -22.82 13.77 -11.24
N ALA A 2 -22.52 13.51 -9.96
CA ALA A 2 -21.18 13.71 -9.43
C ALA A 2 -20.28 12.56 -9.89
N LYS A 3 -19.85 12.59 -11.15
CA LYS A 3 -18.74 11.77 -11.61
C LYS A 3 -17.49 12.32 -10.92
N LEU A 4 -16.68 11.45 -10.32
CA LEU A 4 -15.32 11.84 -9.91
C LEU A 4 -14.60 12.44 -11.12
N LYS A 5 -13.70 13.38 -10.88
CA LYS A 5 -12.83 13.89 -11.94
C LYS A 5 -11.95 12.75 -12.43
N ASP A 6 -11.74 12.64 -13.74
CA ASP A 6 -10.87 11.61 -14.32
C ASP A 6 -9.46 11.63 -13.72
N SER A 7 -8.96 12.82 -13.35
CA SER A 7 -7.70 12.99 -12.63
C SER A 7 -7.68 12.26 -11.29
N THR A 8 -8.78 12.31 -10.52
CA THR A 8 -8.90 11.64 -9.23
C THR A 8 -8.90 10.13 -9.40
N VAL A 9 -9.63 9.64 -10.39
CA VAL A 9 -9.69 8.20 -10.71
C VAL A 9 -8.31 7.67 -11.10
N LYS A 10 -7.58 8.44 -11.92
CA LYS A 10 -6.21 8.11 -12.30
C LYS A 10 -5.27 8.04 -11.11
N ILE A 11 -5.31 9.03 -10.21
CA ILE A 11 -4.50 9.02 -8.97
C ILE A 11 -4.78 7.77 -8.14
N ILE A 12 -6.05 7.39 -7.96
CA ILE A 12 -6.41 6.20 -7.18
C ILE A 12 -5.85 4.93 -7.82
N PHE A 13 -5.98 4.77 -9.14
CA PHE A 13 -5.43 3.59 -9.82
C PHE A 13 -3.90 3.56 -9.78
N ASP A 14 -3.24 4.70 -9.95
CA ASP A 14 -1.78 4.80 -9.85
C ASP A 14 -1.30 4.44 -8.43
N LEU A 15 -2.03 4.84 -7.38
CA LEU A 15 -1.74 4.48 -5.99
C LEU A 15 -2.01 3.00 -5.71
N GLN A 16 -3.11 2.46 -6.20
CA GLN A 16 -3.43 1.03 -6.08
C GLN A 16 -2.30 0.17 -6.68
N ARG A 17 -1.82 0.52 -7.88
CA ARG A 17 -0.67 -0.14 -8.50
C ARG A 17 0.58 -0.03 -7.64
N GLN A 18 0.93 1.17 -7.18
CA GLN A 18 2.13 1.37 -6.35
C GLN A 18 2.07 0.58 -5.04
N LEU A 19 0.90 0.48 -4.40
CA LEU A 19 0.71 -0.33 -3.20
C LEU A 19 0.90 -1.83 -3.48
N LEU A 20 0.43 -2.33 -4.63
CA LEU A 20 0.72 -3.71 -5.07
C LEU A 20 2.21 -3.93 -5.27
N GLU A 21 2.92 -2.97 -5.88
CA GLU A 21 4.39 -3.03 -5.99
C GLU A 21 5.07 -3.03 -4.61
N ARG A 22 4.56 -2.29 -3.62
CA ARG A 22 5.11 -2.33 -2.24
C ARG A 22 4.91 -3.69 -1.59
N ILE A 23 3.74 -4.31 -1.79
CA ILE A 23 3.42 -5.65 -1.27
C ILE A 23 4.37 -6.69 -1.86
N ASP A 24 4.56 -6.65 -3.18
CA ASP A 24 5.46 -7.54 -3.90
C ASP A 24 6.91 -7.36 -3.43
N GLU A 25 7.41 -6.11 -3.40
CA GLU A 25 8.78 -5.84 -2.97
C GLU A 25 9.05 -6.26 -1.52
N ALA A 26 8.11 -6.02 -0.60
CA ALA A 26 8.27 -6.44 0.79
C ALA A 26 8.35 -7.98 0.91
N THR A 27 7.46 -8.68 0.21
CA THR A 27 7.40 -10.15 0.22
C THR A 27 8.65 -10.76 -0.44
N ALA A 28 9.11 -10.20 -1.56
CA ALA A 28 10.32 -10.65 -2.22
C ALA A 28 11.56 -10.44 -1.35
N THR A 29 11.65 -9.30 -0.66
CA THR A 29 12.77 -9.00 0.25
C THR A 29 12.77 -9.94 1.44
N GLU A 30 11.60 -10.26 2.00
CA GLU A 30 11.43 -11.20 3.12
C GLU A 30 11.97 -12.58 2.73
N VAL A 31 11.58 -13.09 1.55
CA VAL A 31 12.07 -14.37 1.01
C VAL A 31 13.58 -14.34 0.84
N VAL A 32 14.14 -13.28 0.24
CA VAL A 32 15.59 -13.18 0.00
C VAL A 32 16.38 -13.14 1.32
N ILE A 33 15.89 -12.44 2.34
CA ILE A 33 16.54 -12.40 3.66
C ILE A 33 16.50 -13.79 4.30
N PHE A 34 15.32 -14.42 4.31
CA PHE A 34 15.16 -15.74 4.90
C PHE A 34 16.03 -16.80 4.20
N GLU A 35 16.07 -16.81 2.86
CA GLU A 35 16.87 -17.78 2.10
C GLU A 35 18.37 -17.59 2.27
N ARG A 36 18.85 -16.35 2.41
CA ARG A 36 20.30 -16.05 2.51
C ARG A 36 20.85 -16.12 3.92
N PHE A 37 20.07 -15.68 4.90
CA PHE A 37 20.55 -15.46 6.27
C PHE A 37 19.81 -16.33 7.30
N GLY A 38 18.70 -16.97 6.91
CA GLY A 38 17.82 -17.69 7.82
C GLY A 38 17.07 -16.77 8.78
N GLU A 39 16.33 -17.38 9.70
CA GLU A 39 15.67 -16.70 10.81
C GLU A 39 16.54 -16.80 12.07
N ASN A 40 17.01 -15.66 12.55
CA ASN A 40 17.87 -15.53 13.72
C ASN A 40 17.61 -14.19 14.42
N GLU A 41 18.27 -13.94 15.55
CA GLU A 41 18.05 -12.73 16.38
C GLU A 41 18.23 -11.41 15.63
N GLU A 42 19.08 -11.37 14.60
CA GLU A 42 19.32 -10.17 13.78
C GLU A 42 18.27 -10.03 12.67
N THR A 43 17.80 -11.12 12.06
CA THR A 43 16.84 -11.07 10.94
C THR A 43 15.38 -10.98 11.38
N ILE A 44 15.03 -11.51 12.56
CA ILE A 44 13.67 -11.43 13.13
C ILE A 44 13.05 -10.02 13.04
N PRO A 45 13.69 -8.95 13.57
CA PRO A 45 13.08 -7.61 13.54
C PRO A 45 12.84 -7.09 12.12
N GLU A 46 13.67 -7.50 11.17
CA GLU A 46 13.57 -7.07 9.77
C GLU A 46 12.46 -7.83 9.04
N LEU A 47 12.30 -9.13 9.31
CA LEU A 47 11.18 -9.94 8.80
C LEU A 47 9.84 -9.42 9.34
N GLU A 48 9.74 -9.12 10.64
CA GLU A 48 8.55 -8.51 11.25
C GLU A 48 8.23 -7.13 10.65
N GLN A 49 9.26 -6.32 10.37
CA GLN A 49 9.11 -5.03 9.71
C GLN A 49 8.56 -5.19 8.28
N LEU A 50 9.11 -6.12 7.49
CA LEU A 50 8.63 -6.39 6.13
C LEU A 50 7.20 -6.93 6.11
N GLN A 51 6.85 -7.79 7.05
CA GLN A 51 5.47 -8.24 7.26
C GLN A 51 4.54 -7.05 7.58
N THR A 52 4.95 -6.17 8.50
CA THR A 52 4.17 -4.97 8.84
C THR A 52 3.96 -4.05 7.62
N VAL A 53 5.00 -3.89 6.79
CA VAL A 53 4.89 -3.13 5.53
C VAL A 53 3.85 -3.76 4.60
N ARG A 54 3.93 -5.08 4.39
CA ARG A 54 2.98 -5.84 3.55
C ARG A 54 1.55 -5.67 4.03
N GLU A 55 1.30 -5.82 5.33
CA GLU A 55 -0.03 -5.70 5.93
C GLU A 55 -0.62 -4.29 5.77
N ARG A 56 0.18 -3.26 6.02
CA ARG A 56 -0.23 -1.86 5.85
C ARG A 56 -0.54 -1.54 4.40
N ALA A 57 0.32 -1.94 3.46
CA ALA A 57 0.10 -1.72 2.04
C ALA A 57 -1.17 -2.44 1.54
N THR A 58 -1.38 -3.70 1.96
CA THR A 58 -2.59 -4.49 1.65
C THR A 58 -3.85 -3.84 2.18
N THR A 59 -3.81 -3.34 3.42
CA THR A 59 -4.94 -2.64 4.05
C THR A 59 -5.29 -1.36 3.30
N SER A 60 -4.28 -0.55 2.94
CA SER A 60 -4.50 0.69 2.18
C SER A 60 -5.02 0.41 0.77
N TYR A 61 -4.49 -0.60 0.08
CA TYR A 61 -4.97 -1.02 -1.24
C TYR A 61 -6.45 -1.43 -1.19
N SER A 62 -6.79 -2.33 -0.27
CA SER A 62 -8.14 -2.89 -0.15
C SER A 62 -9.18 -1.80 0.13
N ARG A 63 -8.81 -0.83 0.98
CA ARG A 63 -9.66 0.30 1.34
C ARG A 63 -9.91 1.23 0.15
N LEU A 64 -8.85 1.61 -0.58
CA LEU A 64 -8.97 2.43 -1.78
C LEU A 64 -9.85 1.74 -2.83
N HIS A 65 -9.61 0.46 -3.08
CA HIS A 65 -10.41 -0.34 -4.01
C HIS A 65 -11.90 -0.35 -3.63
N THR A 66 -12.20 -0.68 -2.38
CA THR A 66 -13.57 -0.79 -1.88
C THR A 66 -14.30 0.55 -1.94
N LEU A 67 -13.66 1.65 -1.53
CA LEU A 67 -14.28 2.97 -1.55
C LEU A 67 -14.51 3.48 -2.98
N LEU A 68 -13.56 3.27 -3.89
CA LEU A 68 -13.73 3.61 -5.29
C LEU A 68 -14.92 2.87 -5.89
N LEU A 69 -15.01 1.54 -5.69
CA LEU A 69 -16.14 0.74 -6.15
C LEU A 69 -17.46 1.28 -5.59
N ARG A 70 -17.51 1.56 -4.28
CA ARG A 70 -18.72 2.06 -3.63
C ARG A 70 -19.19 3.40 -4.18
N VAL A 71 -18.27 4.30 -4.54
CA VAL A 71 -18.62 5.56 -5.20
C VAL A 71 -19.34 5.32 -6.53
N TYR A 72 -18.84 4.39 -7.35
CA TYR A 72 -19.43 4.08 -8.65
C TYR A 72 -20.78 3.34 -8.54
N GLU A 73 -20.95 2.51 -7.50
CA GLU A 73 -22.22 1.82 -7.19
C GLU A 73 -23.29 2.75 -6.60
N SER A 74 -22.90 3.88 -6.01
CA SER A 74 -23.82 4.80 -5.30
C SER A 74 -24.59 5.73 -6.24
N GLN A 75 -25.27 5.18 -7.25
CA GLN A 75 -26.08 5.98 -8.17
C GLN A 75 -27.39 6.44 -7.52
N PRO A 76 -27.90 7.66 -7.83
CA PRO A 76 -27.37 8.63 -8.81
C PRO A 76 -26.33 9.61 -8.24
N LEU A 77 -26.08 9.58 -6.92
CA LEU A 77 -25.17 10.48 -6.20
C LEU A 77 -24.50 9.73 -5.05
N ALA A 78 -23.17 9.64 -5.08
CA ALA A 78 -22.39 9.26 -3.92
C ALA A 78 -22.60 10.27 -2.78
N THR A 79 -22.74 9.78 -1.55
CA THR A 79 -22.91 10.68 -0.40
C THR A 79 -21.61 11.46 -0.16
N SER A 80 -21.74 12.69 0.34
CA SER A 80 -20.58 13.51 0.73
C SER A 80 -19.67 12.81 1.74
N ALA A 81 -20.25 11.95 2.59
CA ALA A 81 -19.51 11.11 3.52
C ALA A 81 -18.59 10.10 2.80
N ILE A 82 -19.07 9.39 1.78
CA ILE A 82 -18.27 8.42 1.02
C ILE A 82 -17.16 9.14 0.24
N LEU A 83 -17.45 10.30 -0.35
CA LEU A 83 -16.45 11.09 -1.08
C LEU A 83 -15.33 11.57 -0.15
N LYS A 84 -15.68 12.08 1.04
CA LYS A 84 -14.71 12.50 2.05
C LYS A 84 -13.86 11.33 2.57
N LEU A 85 -14.47 10.15 2.74
CA LEU A 85 -13.74 8.94 3.11
C LEU A 85 -12.76 8.52 2.02
N LEU A 86 -13.13 8.66 0.74
CA LEU A 86 -12.25 8.37 -0.38
C LEU A 86 -11.07 9.36 -0.42
N GLU A 87 -11.32 10.66 -0.29
CA GLU A 87 -10.28 11.69 -0.23
C GLU A 87 -9.26 11.42 0.90
N ASN A 88 -9.74 11.20 2.13
CA ASN A 88 -8.87 10.86 3.25
C ASN A 88 -8.08 9.56 3.01
N SER A 89 -8.68 8.59 2.33
CA SER A 89 -8.02 7.31 2.03
C SER A 89 -6.94 7.46 0.97
N ILE A 90 -7.05 8.42 0.05
CA ILE A 90 -5.99 8.76 -0.91
C ILE A 90 -4.78 9.31 -0.16
N GLU A 91 -4.96 10.31 0.71
CA GLU A 91 -3.87 10.90 1.50
C GLU A 91 -3.16 9.85 2.37
N GLN A 92 -3.93 8.98 3.02
CA GLN A 92 -3.37 7.90 3.85
C GLN A 92 -2.64 6.84 3.01
N ALA A 93 -3.14 6.54 1.81
CA ALA A 93 -2.48 5.62 0.89
C ALA A 93 -1.15 6.17 0.38
N GLU A 94 -1.07 7.46 0.08
CA GLU A 94 0.17 8.15 -0.29
C GLU A 94 1.22 8.05 0.83
N ALA A 95 0.81 8.38 2.06
CA ALA A 95 1.69 8.27 3.23
C ALA A 95 2.13 6.81 3.48
N THR A 96 1.22 5.85 3.35
CA THR A 96 1.52 4.41 3.48
C THR A 96 2.53 3.97 2.43
N ASN A 97 2.31 4.35 1.16
CA ASN A 97 3.18 3.99 0.05
C ASN A 97 4.61 4.54 0.25
N ALA A 98 4.72 5.81 0.65
CA ALA A 98 6.01 6.45 0.91
C ALA A 98 6.76 5.75 2.06
N ALA A 99 6.08 5.50 3.18
CA ALA A 99 6.65 4.81 4.34
C ALA A 99 7.07 3.38 4.01
N ALA A 100 6.20 2.62 3.33
CA ALA A 100 6.48 1.26 2.88
C ALA A 100 7.72 1.20 1.98
N LYS A 101 7.83 2.12 1.01
CA LYS A 101 9.00 2.20 0.14
C LYS A 101 10.27 2.48 0.93
N ALA A 102 10.24 3.45 1.86
CA ALA A 102 11.41 3.77 2.67
C ALA A 102 11.85 2.57 3.51
N SER A 103 10.93 1.94 4.25
CA SER A 103 11.22 0.77 5.08
C SER A 103 11.84 -0.38 4.30
N VAL A 104 11.29 -0.73 3.13
CA VAL A 104 11.84 -1.83 2.31
C VAL A 104 13.24 -1.48 1.80
N GLN A 105 13.46 -0.24 1.37
CA GLN A 105 14.77 0.19 0.86
C GLN A 105 15.84 0.25 1.95
N ASP A 106 15.47 0.65 3.17
CA ASP A 106 16.37 0.62 4.31
C ASP A 106 16.76 -0.82 4.67
N THR A 107 15.78 -1.75 4.77
CA THR A 107 16.06 -3.18 4.99
C THR A 107 16.96 -3.76 3.90
N LYS A 108 16.66 -3.47 2.62
CA LYS A 108 17.51 -3.88 1.48
C LYS A 108 18.95 -3.40 1.61
N ARG A 109 19.14 -2.13 2.00
CA ARG A 109 20.48 -1.54 2.21
C ARG A 109 21.19 -2.18 3.40
N ASN A 110 20.50 -2.38 4.52
CA ASN A 110 21.09 -2.96 5.73
C ASN A 110 21.64 -4.37 5.48
N TRP A 111 20.91 -5.17 4.70
CA TRP A 111 21.24 -6.56 4.41
C TRP A 111 21.97 -6.77 3.08
N ASN A 112 22.25 -5.68 2.35
CA ASN A 112 22.86 -5.71 1.02
C ASN A 112 22.15 -6.67 0.05
N VAL A 113 20.82 -6.60 0.03
CA VAL A 113 19.94 -7.37 -0.86
C VAL A 113 19.25 -6.44 -1.86
N SER A 114 19.01 -6.94 -3.08
CA SER A 114 18.48 -6.14 -4.20
C SER A 114 16.96 -6.03 -4.19
#